data_AF-A0A660PEI4-F1
#
_entry.id   AF-A0A660PEI4-F1
#
_cell.length_a   1.000
_cell.length_b   1.000
_cell.length_c   1.000
_cell.angle_alpha   90.00
_cell.angle_beta   90.00
_cell.angle_gamma   90.00
#
_symmetry.space_group_name_H-M   'P 1'
#
loop_
_entity.id
_entity.type
_entity.pdbx_description
1 polymer ?
#
loop_
_entity_poly.entity_id
_entity_poly.type
_entity_poly.pdbx_seq_one_letter_code
_entity_poly.pdbx_strand_id
1 'polypeptide(L)'
;MIGKDRLFSTFEKVAKSSRADETEIVFIGTNSGLTRFANSTIHQNVNESNATIYIRTVIGKKIGVSSTNSINQNDLKAAIANSFEIAKYQKDNEYFPGLPEPEDYPDIKTYFEPTAKFSPKDRARQVKKVFVRANKRKFAAAGSFATGDGEIAVFNTRGVRCYQALTIANLGIIAMSDTSSGFATGLSRKVEDIDTVALADIAVDKAFKSKKPKPLGAGDYEVILDPAAVAALIEWVNYIGFGSKAFIDKTSFLSGNIGKKLMDDSISIYDDAMNTDAIAMPFDFEG
;
A
#
# COMPACT_ATOMS: atom_id res chain seq x y z
N MET A 1 6.57 -8.01 -14.40
CA MET A 1 7.82 -7.55 -13.75
C MET A 1 8.95 -7.42 -14.78
N ILE A 2 9.77 -6.38 -14.63
CA ILE A 2 11.01 -6.09 -15.37
C ILE A 2 12.18 -6.89 -14.82
N GLY A 3 12.24 -7.06 -13.48
CA GLY A 3 13.23 -7.88 -12.80
C GLY A 3 14.48 -7.13 -12.33
N LYS A 4 15.03 -7.59 -11.20
CA LYS A 4 16.21 -7.03 -10.49
C LYS A 4 17.37 -6.65 -11.42
N ASP A 5 17.88 -7.62 -12.18
CA ASP A 5 19.11 -7.43 -12.98
C ASP A 5 18.91 -6.40 -14.10
N ARG A 6 17.74 -6.41 -14.75
CA ARG A 6 17.43 -5.46 -15.82
C ARG A 6 17.24 -4.05 -15.26
N LEU A 7 16.61 -3.90 -14.10
CA LEU A 7 16.43 -2.60 -13.44
C LEU A 7 17.78 -2.00 -13.06
N PHE A 8 18.60 -2.73 -12.29
CA PHE A 8 19.89 -2.19 -11.84
C PHE A 8 20.89 -1.96 -12.97
N SER A 9 20.98 -2.87 -13.94
CA SER A 9 21.84 -2.63 -15.12
C SER A 9 21.40 -1.43 -15.95
N THR A 10 20.11 -1.07 -15.92
CA THR A 10 19.60 0.16 -16.55
C THR A 10 19.94 1.38 -15.71
N PHE A 11 19.69 1.34 -14.41
CA PHE A 11 19.96 2.44 -13.47
C PHE A 11 21.44 2.82 -13.43
N GLU A 12 22.34 1.83 -13.34
CA GLU A 12 23.78 2.05 -13.40
C GLU A 12 24.22 2.75 -14.69
N LYS A 13 23.62 2.40 -15.83
CA LYS A 13 23.94 3.03 -17.12
C LYS A 13 23.49 4.49 -17.19
N VAL A 14 22.28 4.79 -16.70
CA VAL A 14 21.74 6.16 -16.78
C VAL A 14 22.31 7.06 -15.69
N ALA A 15 22.61 6.55 -14.49
CA ALA A 15 23.19 7.32 -13.40
C ALA A 15 24.57 7.90 -13.76
N LYS A 16 25.35 7.20 -14.60
CA LYS A 16 26.63 7.70 -15.15
C LYS A 16 26.51 8.98 -15.97
N SER A 17 25.31 9.34 -16.41
CA SER A 17 25.06 10.61 -17.12
C SER A 17 24.63 11.74 -16.20
N SER A 18 24.43 11.47 -14.90
CA SER A 18 24.08 12.48 -13.92
C SER A 18 25.26 13.43 -13.68
N ARG A 19 24.95 14.72 -13.53
CA ARG A 19 25.91 15.77 -13.17
C ARG A 19 25.78 16.18 -11.70
N ALA A 20 24.89 15.51 -10.97
CA ALA A 20 24.67 15.71 -9.55
C ALA A 20 25.81 15.07 -8.73
N ASP A 21 26.01 15.54 -7.51
CA ASP A 21 26.96 14.92 -6.57
C ASP A 21 26.46 13.51 -6.18
N GLU A 22 25.14 13.38 -5.98
CA GLU A 22 24.49 12.12 -5.70
C GLU A 22 23.18 11.96 -6.50
N THR A 23 22.81 10.72 -6.82
CA THR A 23 21.58 10.40 -7.55
C THR A 23 20.95 9.13 -7.00
N GLU A 24 19.65 9.16 -6.78
CA GLU A 24 18.81 8.03 -6.44
C GLU A 24 17.73 7.82 -7.51
N ILE A 25 17.43 6.55 -7.75
CA ILE A 25 16.35 6.09 -8.61
C ILE A 25 15.53 5.08 -7.83
N VAL A 26 14.25 5.41 -7.59
CA VAL A 26 13.27 4.52 -6.96
C VAL A 26 12.27 4.09 -8.03
N PHE A 27 12.20 2.79 -8.28
CA PHE A 27 11.24 2.19 -9.21
C PHE A 27 10.15 1.48 -8.43
N ILE A 28 8.91 1.71 -8.82
CA ILE A 28 7.72 1.02 -8.31
C ILE A 28 6.94 0.52 -9.53
N GLY A 29 6.98 -0.78 -9.78
CA GLY A 29 6.23 -1.45 -10.82
C GLY A 29 5.03 -2.18 -10.24
N THR A 30 3.88 -2.08 -10.90
CA THR A 30 2.64 -2.72 -10.45
C THR A 30 1.89 -3.34 -11.63
N ASN A 31 1.30 -4.50 -11.38
CA ASN A 31 0.34 -5.14 -12.25
C ASN A 31 -0.82 -5.61 -11.38
N SER A 32 -2.02 -5.05 -11.61
CA SER A 32 -3.19 -5.32 -10.78
C SER A 32 -4.40 -5.66 -11.62
N GLY A 33 -5.22 -6.56 -11.10
CA GLY A 33 -6.49 -6.94 -11.69
C GLY A 33 -7.61 -6.77 -10.67
N LEU A 34 -8.73 -6.18 -11.09
CA LEU A 34 -9.87 -5.85 -10.25
C LEU A 34 -11.15 -6.42 -10.84
N THR A 35 -11.93 -7.13 -10.03
CA THR A 35 -13.33 -7.46 -10.32
C THR A 35 -14.20 -6.76 -9.31
N ARG A 36 -14.91 -5.70 -9.74
CA ARG A 36 -15.83 -4.94 -8.88
C ARG A 36 -17.27 -5.34 -9.20
N PHE A 37 -18.08 -5.45 -8.16
CA PHE A 37 -19.46 -5.91 -8.23
C PHE A 37 -20.39 -5.06 -7.37
N ALA A 38 -21.63 -4.94 -7.82
CA ALA A 38 -22.71 -4.25 -7.12
C ALA A 38 -24.04 -4.93 -7.49
N ASN A 39 -25.04 -4.88 -6.60
CA ASN A 39 -26.33 -5.54 -6.81
C ASN A 39 -26.20 -7.01 -7.22
N SER A 40 -25.24 -7.72 -6.62
CA SER A 40 -24.91 -9.12 -6.94
C SER A 40 -24.60 -9.37 -8.42
N THR A 41 -24.06 -8.36 -9.09
CA THR A 41 -23.65 -8.40 -10.50
C THR A 41 -22.23 -7.84 -10.64
N ILE A 42 -21.39 -8.50 -11.42
CA ILE A 42 -20.08 -7.94 -11.79
C ILE A 42 -20.32 -6.79 -12.76
N HIS A 43 -19.98 -5.57 -12.34
CA HIS A 43 -20.25 -4.37 -13.11
C HIS A 43 -18.98 -3.84 -13.83
N GLN A 44 -17.79 -4.30 -13.44
CA GLN A 44 -16.51 -3.78 -13.93
C GLN A 44 -15.41 -4.82 -13.73
N ASN A 45 -14.58 -4.99 -14.75
CA ASN A 45 -13.33 -5.74 -14.71
C ASN A 45 -12.22 -4.85 -15.26
N VAL A 46 -11.11 -4.74 -14.54
CA VAL A 46 -9.94 -3.95 -14.93
C VAL A 46 -8.70 -4.82 -14.79
N ASN A 47 -7.77 -4.70 -15.72
CA ASN A 47 -6.37 -5.04 -15.51
C ASN A 47 -5.53 -3.81 -15.86
N GLU A 48 -4.63 -3.45 -14.97
CA GLU A 48 -3.76 -2.28 -15.08
C GLU A 48 -2.32 -2.72 -14.85
N SER A 49 -1.42 -2.23 -15.71
CA SER A 49 0.01 -2.34 -15.51
C SER A 49 0.59 -0.93 -15.60
N ASN A 50 1.33 -0.54 -14.58
CA ASN A 50 1.93 0.78 -14.49
C ASN A 50 3.28 0.71 -13.76
N ALA A 51 4.15 1.65 -14.06
CA ALA A 51 5.39 1.85 -13.33
C ALA A 51 5.54 3.33 -13.00
N THR A 52 6.11 3.64 -11.85
CA THR A 52 6.56 5.00 -11.53
C THR A 52 8.01 4.93 -11.11
N ILE A 53 8.81 5.85 -11.65
CA ILE A 53 10.24 5.95 -11.42
C ILE A 53 10.49 7.35 -10.89
N TYR A 54 10.81 7.44 -9.60
CA TYR A 54 11.24 8.68 -8.97
C TYR A 54 12.74 8.81 -9.12
N ILE A 55 13.19 10.00 -9.48
CA ILE A 55 14.60 10.32 -9.63
C ILE A 55 14.90 11.53 -8.75
N ARG A 56 15.81 11.33 -7.82
CA ARG A 56 16.28 12.35 -6.88
C ARG A 56 17.75 12.65 -7.17
N THR A 57 18.08 13.91 -7.40
CA THR A 57 19.45 14.37 -7.59
C THR A 57 19.81 15.40 -6.53
N VAL A 58 21.07 15.37 -6.11
CA VAL A 58 21.60 16.21 -5.03
C VAL A 58 22.77 17.06 -5.53
N ILE A 59 22.75 18.34 -5.22
CA ILE A 59 23.89 19.27 -5.40
C ILE A 59 24.21 19.88 -4.04
N GLY A 60 25.26 19.42 -3.37
CA GLY A 60 25.54 19.72 -1.97
C GLY A 60 24.39 19.27 -1.07
N LYS A 61 23.58 20.23 -0.59
CA LYS A 61 22.37 19.97 0.21
C LYS A 61 21.06 20.32 -0.52
N LYS A 62 21.15 20.62 -1.81
CA LYS A 62 19.99 20.98 -2.65
C LYS A 62 19.46 19.74 -3.34
N ILE A 63 18.17 19.48 -3.17
CA ILE A 63 17.53 18.26 -3.65
C ILE A 63 16.54 18.60 -4.75
N GLY A 64 16.66 17.97 -5.91
CA GLY A 64 15.66 18.03 -6.96
C GLY A 64 15.06 16.65 -7.20
N VAL A 65 13.75 16.60 -7.40
CA VAL A 65 13.02 15.36 -7.68
C VAL A 65 12.21 15.51 -8.96
N SER A 66 12.28 14.50 -9.82
CA SER A 66 11.41 14.35 -10.98
C SER A 66 10.87 12.90 -11.02
N SER A 67 9.90 12.65 -11.88
CA SER A 67 9.38 11.29 -12.08
C SER A 67 9.04 11.01 -13.53
N THR A 68 9.11 9.74 -13.91
CA THR A 68 8.65 9.21 -15.21
C THR A 68 8.02 7.84 -15.02
N ASN A 69 7.21 7.38 -15.98
CA ASN A 69 6.69 6.00 -16.01
C ASN A 69 7.39 5.13 -17.07
N SER A 70 8.44 5.64 -17.71
CA SER A 70 9.18 4.94 -18.77
C SER A 70 10.55 4.46 -18.28
N ILE A 71 10.82 3.17 -18.47
CA ILE A 71 12.15 2.56 -18.22
C ILE A 71 13.13 2.78 -19.39
N ASN A 72 12.72 3.50 -20.44
CA ASN A 72 13.61 3.82 -21.55
C ASN A 72 14.76 4.71 -21.07
N GLN A 73 15.99 4.36 -21.44
CA GLN A 73 17.18 5.10 -21.01
C GLN A 73 17.13 6.59 -21.37
N ASN A 74 16.57 6.97 -22.51
CA ASN A 74 16.48 8.39 -22.90
C ASN A 74 15.53 9.16 -21.97
N ASP A 75 14.39 8.56 -21.62
CA ASP A 75 13.39 9.17 -20.74
C ASP A 75 13.94 9.28 -19.31
N LEU A 76 14.67 8.26 -18.84
CA LEU A 76 15.37 8.30 -17.56
C LEU A 76 16.44 9.38 -17.51
N LYS A 77 17.26 9.52 -18.56
CA LYS A 77 18.27 10.58 -18.66
C LYS A 77 17.63 11.96 -18.66
N ALA A 78 16.51 12.13 -19.36
CA ALA A 78 15.75 13.37 -19.34
C ALA A 78 15.19 13.67 -17.95
N ALA A 79 14.65 12.68 -17.24
CA ALA A 79 14.18 12.83 -15.87
C ALA A 79 15.33 13.17 -14.89
N ILE A 80 16.50 12.55 -15.02
CA ILE A 80 17.72 12.91 -14.28
C ILE A 80 18.06 14.38 -14.53
N ALA A 81 18.15 14.81 -15.79
CA ALA A 81 18.45 16.20 -16.14
C ALA A 81 17.43 17.18 -15.56
N ASN A 82 16.13 16.84 -15.60
CA ASN A 82 15.07 17.66 -15.03
C ASN A 82 15.21 17.78 -13.50
N SER A 83 15.45 16.67 -12.80
CA SER A 83 15.66 16.68 -11.35
C SER A 83 16.90 17.51 -10.99
N PHE A 84 17.98 17.41 -11.77
CA PHE A 84 19.21 18.17 -11.56
C PHE A 84 18.99 19.68 -11.75
N GLU A 85 18.26 20.08 -12.79
CA GLU A 85 17.92 21.49 -12.98
C GLU A 85 17.02 22.01 -11.85
N ILE A 86 16.08 21.22 -11.33
CA ILE A 86 15.30 21.58 -10.13
C ILE A 86 16.25 21.82 -8.94
N ALA A 87 17.19 20.91 -8.69
CA ALA A 87 18.12 20.99 -7.56
C ALA A 87 18.92 22.31 -7.56
N LYS A 88 19.35 22.81 -8.73
CA LYS A 88 20.13 24.06 -8.84
C LYS A 88 19.41 25.28 -8.27
N TYR A 89 18.08 25.31 -8.37
CA TYR A 89 17.24 26.42 -7.91
C TYR A 89 16.66 26.21 -6.50
N GLN A 90 16.95 25.08 -5.85
CA GLN A 90 16.55 24.88 -4.46
C GLN A 90 17.48 25.60 -3.49
N LYS A 91 16.95 25.87 -2.30
CA LYS A 91 17.75 26.24 -1.13
C LYS A 91 18.39 24.98 -0.54
N ASP A 92 19.47 25.17 0.18
CA ASP A 92 20.09 24.08 0.94
C ASP A 92 19.09 23.55 1.98
N ASN A 93 18.91 22.23 2.01
CA ASN A 93 18.16 21.57 3.06
C ASN A 93 19.12 21.22 4.20
N GLU A 94 19.10 22.02 5.27
CA GLU A 94 20.01 21.81 6.42
C GLU A 94 19.84 20.44 7.09
N TYR A 95 18.64 19.87 7.00
CA TYR A 95 18.27 18.57 7.57
C TYR A 95 18.62 17.37 6.67
N PHE A 96 19.15 17.60 5.47
CA PHE A 96 19.52 16.51 4.57
C PHE A 96 20.91 15.95 4.95
N PRO A 97 20.99 14.68 5.39
CA PRO A 97 22.25 14.08 5.82
C PRO A 97 23.10 13.53 4.66
N GLY A 98 22.60 13.57 3.42
CA GLY A 98 23.12 12.83 2.27
C GLY A 98 22.20 11.65 1.92
N LEU A 99 22.37 11.03 0.74
CA LEU A 99 21.69 9.75 0.46
C LEU A 99 22.24 8.66 1.38
N PRO A 100 21.48 7.58 1.64
CA PRO A 100 21.96 6.48 2.49
C PRO A 100 23.12 5.70 1.86
N GLU A 101 23.95 5.12 2.72
CA GLU A 101 24.92 4.08 2.37
C GLU A 101 24.22 2.71 2.37
N PRO A 102 24.78 1.68 1.70
CA PRO A 102 24.16 0.36 1.67
C PRO A 102 24.17 -0.30 3.05
N GLU A 103 23.08 -0.96 3.38
CA GLU A 103 22.94 -1.83 4.55
C GLU A 103 22.61 -3.28 4.15
N ASP A 104 22.57 -4.16 5.16
CA ASP A 104 22.13 -5.54 4.99
C ASP A 104 20.61 -5.63 5.15
N TYR A 105 19.93 -6.01 4.07
CA TYR A 105 18.47 -6.18 4.07
C TYR A 105 18.11 -7.67 4.18
N PRO A 106 17.18 -8.05 5.07
CA PRO A 106 16.75 -9.44 5.17
C PRO A 106 16.03 -9.87 3.88
N ASP A 107 16.31 -11.10 3.42
CA ASP A 107 15.55 -11.71 2.33
C ASP A 107 14.20 -12.19 2.87
N ILE A 108 13.13 -11.51 2.47
CA ILE A 108 11.76 -11.86 2.86
C ILE A 108 10.98 -12.29 1.63
N LYS A 109 10.42 -13.50 1.70
CA LYS A 109 9.52 -13.99 0.65
C LYS A 109 8.17 -13.26 0.71
N THR A 110 7.97 -12.30 -0.19
CA THR A 110 6.71 -11.54 -0.28
C THR A 110 5.97 -11.74 -1.61
N TYR A 111 6.58 -12.45 -2.56
CA TYR A 111 6.00 -12.82 -3.85
C TYR A 111 5.46 -14.25 -3.86
N PHE A 112 4.20 -14.42 -4.28
CA PHE A 112 3.55 -15.71 -4.43
C PHE A 112 2.95 -15.86 -5.83
N GLU A 113 3.53 -16.75 -6.63
CA GLU A 113 3.13 -16.99 -8.01
C GLU A 113 1.64 -17.29 -8.22
N PRO A 114 0.95 -18.07 -7.35
CA PRO A 114 -0.51 -18.26 -7.47
C PRO A 114 -1.31 -16.96 -7.41
N THR A 115 -0.88 -15.98 -6.61
CA THR A 115 -1.51 -14.66 -6.51
C THR A 115 -1.26 -13.84 -7.78
N ALA A 116 0.00 -13.81 -8.26
CA ALA A 116 0.37 -13.06 -9.47
C ALA A 116 -0.37 -13.58 -10.72
N LYS A 117 -0.57 -14.90 -10.82
CA LYS A 117 -1.25 -15.54 -11.95
C LYS A 117 -2.78 -15.61 -11.80
N PHE A 118 -3.35 -15.04 -10.74
CA PHE A 118 -4.77 -15.15 -10.45
C PHE A 118 -5.60 -14.40 -11.51
N SER A 119 -6.35 -15.15 -12.32
CA SER A 119 -6.98 -14.60 -13.52
C SER A 119 -8.28 -13.84 -13.22
N PRO A 120 -8.75 -12.98 -14.16
CA PRO A 120 -10.08 -12.39 -14.07
C PRO A 120 -11.20 -13.44 -13.87
N LYS A 121 -11.06 -14.62 -14.49
CA LYS A 121 -12.00 -15.73 -14.37
C LYS A 121 -11.98 -16.34 -12.97
N ASP A 122 -10.82 -16.45 -12.34
CA ASP A 122 -10.69 -16.96 -10.97
C ASP A 122 -11.32 -15.99 -9.96
N ARG A 123 -11.05 -14.69 -10.11
CA ARG A 123 -11.75 -13.65 -9.32
C ARG A 123 -13.26 -13.74 -9.48
N ALA A 124 -13.76 -13.87 -10.72
CA ALA A 124 -15.20 -14.02 -10.97
C ALA A 124 -15.80 -15.28 -10.31
N ARG A 125 -15.07 -16.41 -10.30
CA ARG A 125 -15.50 -17.63 -9.58
C ARG A 125 -15.61 -17.40 -8.08
N GLN A 126 -14.69 -16.65 -7.48
CA GLN A 126 -14.75 -16.31 -6.06
C GLN A 126 -15.91 -15.35 -5.77
N VAL A 127 -16.08 -14.29 -6.57
CA VAL A 127 -17.23 -13.37 -6.46
C VAL A 127 -18.57 -14.10 -6.58
N LYS A 128 -18.67 -15.12 -7.45
CA LYS A 128 -19.87 -15.98 -7.52
C LYS A 128 -20.19 -16.65 -6.17
N LYS A 129 -19.19 -17.07 -5.40
CA LYS A 129 -19.41 -17.64 -4.06
C LYS A 129 -20.02 -16.60 -3.11
N VAL A 130 -19.54 -15.35 -3.17
CA VAL A 130 -20.11 -14.23 -2.41
C VAL A 130 -21.60 -14.06 -2.72
N PHE A 131 -21.97 -14.06 -4.02
CA PHE A 131 -23.36 -13.94 -4.44
C PHE A 131 -24.23 -15.10 -3.94
N VAL A 132 -23.71 -16.33 -3.99
CA VAL A 132 -24.41 -17.50 -3.45
C VAL A 132 -24.69 -17.35 -1.95
N ARG A 133 -23.71 -16.89 -1.16
CA ARG A 133 -23.90 -16.67 0.29
C ARG A 133 -24.91 -15.56 0.57
N ALA A 134 -24.81 -14.41 -0.12
CA ALA A 134 -25.74 -13.29 0.04
C ALA A 134 -27.17 -13.66 -0.35
N ASN A 135 -27.36 -14.32 -1.50
CA ASN A 135 -28.67 -14.68 -2.01
C ASN A 135 -29.40 -15.69 -1.10
N LYS A 136 -28.68 -16.62 -0.45
CA LYS A 136 -29.27 -17.56 0.52
C LYS A 136 -30.05 -16.88 1.65
N ARG A 137 -29.65 -15.65 2.03
CA ARG A 137 -30.34 -14.86 3.07
C ARG A 137 -31.08 -13.63 2.51
N LYS A 138 -31.28 -13.58 1.19
CA LYS A 138 -31.97 -12.48 0.46
C LYS A 138 -31.28 -11.11 0.65
N PHE A 139 -29.95 -11.08 0.60
CA PHE A 139 -29.16 -9.85 0.55
C PHE A 139 -28.57 -9.64 -0.85
N ALA A 140 -28.43 -8.38 -1.24
CA ALA A 140 -27.58 -7.99 -2.36
C ALA A 140 -26.12 -7.89 -1.89
N ALA A 141 -25.17 -8.13 -2.79
CA ALA A 141 -23.75 -7.98 -2.51
C ALA A 141 -23.11 -6.88 -3.37
N ALA A 142 -22.23 -6.11 -2.76
CA ALA A 142 -21.35 -5.13 -3.41
C ALA A 142 -19.92 -5.27 -2.89
N GLY A 143 -18.94 -4.80 -3.65
CA GLY A 143 -17.54 -4.85 -3.25
C GLY A 143 -16.60 -5.11 -4.42
N SER A 144 -15.41 -5.62 -4.10
CA SER A 144 -14.39 -5.91 -5.10
C SER A 144 -13.41 -6.98 -4.65
N PHE A 145 -12.92 -7.75 -5.62
CA PHE A 145 -11.76 -8.62 -5.47
C PHE A 145 -10.63 -8.07 -6.36
N ALA A 146 -9.53 -7.66 -5.75
CA ALA A 146 -8.29 -7.29 -6.41
C ALA A 146 -7.20 -8.34 -6.17
N THR A 147 -6.40 -8.63 -7.19
CA THR A 147 -5.15 -9.40 -7.08
C THR A 147 -4.08 -8.72 -7.92
N GLY A 148 -2.82 -8.77 -7.48
CA GLY A 148 -1.73 -8.16 -8.24
C GLY A 148 -0.36 -8.62 -7.80
N ASP A 149 0.61 -8.24 -8.63
CA ASP A 149 2.04 -8.33 -8.39
C ASP A 149 2.69 -6.96 -8.56
N GLY A 150 3.85 -6.79 -7.93
CA GLY A 150 4.64 -5.59 -8.07
C GLY A 150 6.10 -5.85 -7.73
N GLU A 151 6.92 -4.88 -8.06
CA GLU A 151 8.33 -4.87 -7.68
C GLU A 151 8.77 -3.45 -7.33
N ILE A 152 9.60 -3.35 -6.30
CA ILE A 152 10.21 -2.12 -5.85
C ILE A 152 11.71 -2.28 -5.99
N ALA A 153 12.37 -1.28 -6.56
CA ALA A 153 13.82 -1.21 -6.62
C ALA A 153 14.31 0.16 -6.19
N VAL A 154 15.25 0.21 -5.25
CA VAL A 154 15.93 1.44 -4.82
C VAL A 154 17.39 1.34 -5.22
N PHE A 155 17.86 2.34 -5.96
CA PHE A 155 19.24 2.47 -6.40
C PHE A 155 19.76 3.84 -6.01
N ASN A 156 20.97 3.93 -5.47
CA ASN A 156 21.67 5.21 -5.39
C ASN A 156 23.16 5.11 -5.76
N THR A 157 23.76 6.27 -5.99
CA THR A 157 25.18 6.41 -6.35
C THR A 157 26.15 6.13 -5.21
N ARG A 158 25.69 6.13 -3.95
CA ARG A 158 26.54 5.83 -2.78
C ARG A 158 26.76 4.35 -2.58
N GLY A 159 25.75 3.53 -2.87
CA GLY A 159 25.93 2.10 -2.69
C GLY A 159 24.65 1.27 -2.61
N VAL A 160 23.49 1.89 -2.46
CA VAL A 160 22.22 1.19 -2.22
C VAL A 160 21.73 0.50 -3.50
N ARG A 161 21.32 -0.77 -3.35
CA ARG A 161 20.67 -1.61 -4.39
C ARG A 161 19.68 -2.56 -3.73
N CYS A 162 18.49 -2.06 -3.42
CA CYS A 162 17.43 -2.83 -2.76
C CYS A 162 16.38 -3.27 -3.78
N TYR A 163 15.95 -4.53 -3.72
CA TYR A 163 14.92 -5.05 -4.63
C TYR A 163 13.99 -5.99 -3.89
N GLN A 164 12.68 -5.78 -4.05
CA GLN A 164 11.65 -6.65 -3.51
C GLN A 164 10.54 -6.82 -4.55
N ALA A 165 10.24 -8.07 -4.91
CA ALA A 165 9.01 -8.42 -5.60
C ALA A 165 7.96 -8.84 -4.58
N LEU A 166 6.71 -8.43 -4.78
CA LEU A 166 5.60 -8.72 -3.87
C LEU A 166 4.32 -9.05 -4.61
N THR A 167 3.41 -9.76 -3.95
CA THR A 167 2.04 -9.98 -4.43
C THR A 167 1.02 -9.58 -3.39
N ILE A 168 -0.19 -9.24 -3.83
CA ILE A 168 -1.28 -8.83 -2.94
C ILE A 168 -2.62 -9.33 -3.47
N ALA A 169 -3.49 -9.73 -2.57
CA ALA A 169 -4.87 -10.11 -2.81
C ALA A 169 -5.74 -9.43 -1.76
N ASN A 170 -6.79 -8.75 -2.21
CA ASN A 170 -7.71 -8.03 -1.35
C ASN A 170 -9.15 -8.31 -1.79
N LEU A 171 -10.00 -8.70 -0.85
CA LEU A 171 -11.43 -8.90 -1.05
C LEU A 171 -12.22 -8.09 -0.04
N GLY A 172 -12.99 -7.12 -0.53
CA GLY A 172 -13.99 -6.38 0.25
C GLY A 172 -15.40 -6.80 -0.14
N ILE A 173 -16.26 -7.03 0.86
CA ILE A 173 -17.65 -7.45 0.68
C ILE A 173 -18.55 -6.58 1.56
N ILE A 174 -19.60 -6.04 0.95
CA ILE A 174 -20.73 -5.42 1.63
C ILE A 174 -21.98 -6.24 1.27
N ALA A 175 -22.66 -6.78 2.27
CA ALA A 175 -24.00 -7.36 2.12
C ALA A 175 -25.05 -6.34 2.53
N MET A 176 -26.13 -6.20 1.75
CA MET A 176 -27.12 -5.12 1.93
C MET A 176 -28.56 -5.59 1.75
N SER A 177 -29.46 -5.04 2.55
CA SER A 177 -30.91 -5.05 2.40
C SER A 177 -31.46 -3.63 2.56
N ASP A 178 -32.77 -3.45 2.38
CA ASP A 178 -33.43 -2.14 2.54
C ASP A 178 -33.25 -1.50 3.93
N THR A 179 -32.92 -2.31 4.95
CA THR A 179 -32.85 -1.85 6.35
C THR A 179 -31.53 -2.15 7.04
N SER A 180 -30.55 -2.72 6.33
CA SER A 180 -29.31 -3.14 6.97
C SER A 180 -28.16 -3.39 6.00
N SER A 181 -26.95 -3.32 6.54
CA SER A 181 -25.73 -3.68 5.85
C SER A 181 -24.74 -4.39 6.78
N GLY A 182 -23.76 -5.05 6.19
CA GLY A 182 -22.66 -5.68 6.90
C GLY A 182 -21.42 -5.77 6.02
N PHE A 183 -20.25 -5.60 6.63
CA PHE A 183 -18.97 -5.50 5.96
C PHE A 183 -17.98 -6.57 6.43
N ALA A 184 -17.21 -7.09 5.49
CA ALA A 184 -16.04 -7.91 5.76
C ALA A 184 -14.97 -7.60 4.70
N THR A 185 -13.70 -7.69 5.12
CA THR A 185 -12.55 -7.52 4.24
C THR A 185 -11.48 -8.55 4.58
N GLY A 186 -10.69 -8.94 3.58
CA GLY A 186 -9.52 -9.80 3.75
C GLY A 186 -8.38 -9.32 2.87
N LEU A 187 -7.18 -9.32 3.44
CA LEU A 187 -5.93 -8.92 2.79
C LEU A 187 -4.89 -10.02 3.02
N SER A 188 -4.21 -10.46 1.97
CA SER A 188 -3.07 -11.37 2.07
C SER A 188 -2.16 -11.21 0.86
N ARG A 189 -0.91 -11.64 1.00
CA ARG A 189 0.02 -11.80 -0.13
C ARG A 189 -0.24 -13.09 -0.91
N LYS A 190 -0.89 -14.07 -0.27
CA LYS A 190 -1.33 -15.33 -0.87
C LYS A 190 -2.84 -15.29 -1.09
N VAL A 191 -3.27 -15.36 -2.33
CA VAL A 191 -4.70 -15.38 -2.68
C VAL A 191 -5.44 -16.58 -2.07
N GLU A 192 -4.73 -17.66 -1.78
CA GLU A 192 -5.26 -18.89 -1.17
C GLU A 192 -5.66 -18.68 0.29
N ASP A 193 -5.06 -17.70 0.99
CA ASP A 193 -5.42 -17.36 2.37
C ASP A 193 -6.70 -16.50 2.44
N ILE A 194 -7.22 -16.04 1.29
CA ILE A 194 -8.49 -15.31 1.22
C ILE A 194 -9.66 -16.29 1.23
N ASP A 195 -10.17 -16.62 2.42
CA ASP A 195 -11.41 -17.37 2.57
C ASP A 195 -12.63 -16.52 2.19
N THR A 196 -12.95 -16.55 0.90
CA THR A 196 -14.07 -15.82 0.32
C THR A 196 -15.42 -16.22 0.93
N VAL A 197 -15.60 -17.47 1.34
CA VAL A 197 -16.87 -17.95 1.89
C VAL A 197 -17.04 -17.45 3.32
N ALA A 198 -16.00 -17.58 4.15
CA ALA A 198 -16.02 -17.07 5.52
C ALA A 198 -16.24 -15.55 5.55
N LEU A 199 -15.55 -14.79 4.71
CA LEU A 199 -15.74 -13.33 4.61
C LEU A 199 -17.16 -12.96 4.18
N ALA A 200 -17.72 -13.68 3.19
CA ALA A 200 -19.10 -13.45 2.77
C ALA A 200 -20.10 -13.78 3.89
N ASP A 201 -19.86 -14.83 4.67
CA ASP A 201 -20.69 -15.19 5.81
C ASP A 201 -20.65 -14.15 6.91
N ILE A 202 -19.47 -13.59 7.22
CA ILE A 202 -19.33 -12.49 8.19
C ILE A 202 -20.15 -11.27 7.73
N ALA A 203 -19.98 -10.84 6.48
CA ALA A 203 -20.71 -9.68 5.95
C ALA A 203 -22.23 -9.90 5.99
N VAL A 204 -22.70 -11.07 5.56
CA VAL A 204 -24.12 -11.44 5.55
C VAL A 204 -24.68 -11.56 6.97
N ASP A 205 -23.93 -12.12 7.92
CA ASP A 205 -24.36 -12.26 9.30
C ASP A 205 -24.47 -10.91 10.01
N LYS A 206 -23.50 -10.02 9.79
CA LYS A 206 -23.57 -8.62 10.25
C LYS A 206 -24.82 -7.92 9.70
N ALA A 207 -25.06 -8.02 8.38
CA ALA A 207 -26.25 -7.44 7.75
C ALA A 207 -27.56 -8.05 8.27
N PHE A 208 -27.55 -9.32 8.65
CA PHE A 208 -28.72 -9.99 9.24
C PHE A 208 -29.01 -9.49 10.65
N LYS A 209 -27.98 -9.38 11.50
CA LYS A 209 -28.10 -8.92 12.88
C LYS A 209 -28.46 -7.43 12.98
N SER A 210 -28.08 -6.62 11.98
CA SER A 210 -28.34 -5.17 11.96
C SER A 210 -29.68 -4.77 11.31
N LYS A 211 -30.60 -5.72 11.06
CA LYS A 211 -31.93 -5.42 10.49
C LYS A 211 -32.76 -4.52 11.38
N LYS A 212 -33.44 -3.55 10.76
CA LYS A 212 -34.38 -2.62 11.41
C LYS A 212 -33.75 -1.92 12.63
N PRO A 213 -32.65 -1.19 12.43
CA PRO A 213 -31.99 -0.47 13.52
C PRO A 213 -32.98 0.50 14.16
N LYS A 214 -32.85 0.68 15.48
CA LYS A 214 -33.64 1.64 16.23
C LYS A 214 -32.81 2.87 16.53
N PRO A 215 -33.41 4.07 16.54
CA PRO A 215 -32.72 5.27 17.03
C PRO A 215 -32.21 5.04 18.45
N LEU A 216 -30.97 5.45 18.69
CA LEU A 216 -30.38 5.53 20.01
C LEU A 216 -30.22 7.02 20.34
N GLY A 217 -30.64 7.42 21.55
CA GLY A 217 -30.51 8.82 22.00
C GLY A 217 -29.05 9.22 22.16
N ALA A 218 -28.75 10.52 22.08
CA ALA A 218 -27.42 11.02 22.37
C ALA A 218 -27.01 10.71 23.82
N GLY A 219 -25.77 10.29 24.03
CA GLY A 219 -25.24 9.93 25.33
C GLY A 219 -23.94 9.14 25.21
N ASP A 220 -23.37 8.80 26.36
CA ASP A 220 -22.16 8.00 26.46
C ASP A 220 -22.53 6.51 26.48
N TYR A 221 -21.90 5.73 25.60
CA TYR A 221 -22.13 4.29 25.49
C TYR A 221 -20.81 3.56 25.45
N GLU A 222 -20.80 2.35 26.00
CA GLU A 222 -19.73 1.40 25.72
C GLU A 222 -19.84 0.95 24.26
N VAL A 223 -18.75 1.10 23.51
CA VAL A 223 -18.69 0.75 22.09
C VAL A 223 -17.72 -0.42 21.91
N ILE A 224 -18.23 -1.53 21.39
CA ILE A 224 -17.42 -2.66 20.98
C ILE A 224 -17.18 -2.55 19.49
N LEU A 225 -15.92 -2.28 19.12
CA LEU A 225 -15.49 -2.17 17.73
C LEU A 225 -15.01 -3.52 17.21
N ASP A 226 -15.42 -3.87 15.98
CA ASP A 226 -14.86 -5.02 15.30
C ASP A 226 -13.46 -4.70 14.74
N PRO A 227 -12.63 -5.71 14.40
CA PRO A 227 -11.27 -5.47 13.93
C PRO A 227 -11.16 -4.52 12.73
N ALA A 228 -12.12 -4.54 11.81
CA ALA A 228 -12.11 -3.64 10.65
C ALA A 228 -12.35 -2.17 11.03
N ALA A 229 -13.24 -1.91 12.01
CA ALA A 229 -13.44 -0.57 12.54
C ALA A 229 -12.20 -0.07 13.29
N VAL A 230 -11.53 -0.94 14.07
CA VAL A 230 -10.27 -0.58 14.74
C VAL A 230 -9.18 -0.26 13.71
N ALA A 231 -9.03 -1.06 12.65
CA ALA A 231 -8.06 -0.80 11.59
C ALA A 231 -8.26 0.57 10.93
N ALA A 232 -9.51 0.97 10.67
CA ALA A 232 -9.83 2.30 10.13
C ALA A 232 -9.44 3.43 11.09
N LEU A 233 -9.63 3.27 12.40
CA LEU A 233 -9.18 4.26 13.38
C LEU A 233 -7.65 4.37 13.39
N ILE A 234 -6.94 3.24 13.36
CA ILE A 234 -5.47 3.22 13.33
C ILE A 234 -4.93 3.85 12.05
N GLU A 235 -5.60 3.67 10.90
CA GLU A 235 -5.24 4.34 9.65
C GLU A 235 -5.25 5.87 9.80
N TRP A 236 -6.29 6.42 10.44
CA TRP A 236 -6.35 7.86 10.72
C TRP A 236 -5.28 8.31 11.70
N VAL A 237 -5.05 7.55 12.77
CA VAL A 237 -3.99 7.83 13.74
C VAL A 237 -2.62 7.85 13.06
N ASN A 238 -2.35 6.90 12.16
CA ASN A 238 -1.13 6.86 11.37
C ASN A 238 -0.99 8.11 10.49
N TYR A 239 -2.05 8.45 9.75
CA TYR A 239 -2.05 9.59 8.82
C TYR A 239 -1.77 10.93 9.50
N ILE A 240 -2.36 11.19 10.66
CA ILE A 240 -2.23 12.49 11.36
C ILE A 240 -1.13 12.52 12.42
N GLY A 241 -0.69 11.34 12.90
CA GLY A 241 0.10 11.21 14.12
C GLY A 241 1.55 10.82 13.89
N PHE A 242 1.79 9.70 13.19
CA PHE A 242 3.10 9.02 13.21
C PHE A 242 4.15 9.60 12.25
N GLY A 243 3.77 10.54 11.37
CA GLY A 243 4.71 11.15 10.43
C GLY A 243 5.73 12.09 11.09
N SER A 244 7.02 11.90 10.79
CA SER A 244 8.13 12.73 11.30
C SER A 244 7.95 14.22 11.00
N LYS A 245 7.50 14.55 9.78
CA LYS A 245 7.20 15.94 9.39
C LYS A 245 6.10 16.55 10.25
N ALA A 246 4.99 15.84 10.45
CA ALA A 246 3.91 16.33 11.30
C ALA A 246 4.36 16.51 12.76
N PHE A 247 5.26 15.65 13.24
CA PHE A 247 5.86 15.77 14.55
C PHE A 247 6.73 17.04 14.68
N ILE A 248 7.63 17.28 13.72
CA ILE A 248 8.54 18.44 13.69
C ILE A 248 7.74 19.75 13.54
N ASP A 249 6.75 19.76 12.65
CA ASP A 249 5.89 20.92 12.37
C ASP A 249 4.85 21.16 13.49
N LYS A 250 4.80 20.29 14.51
CA LYS A 250 3.89 20.36 15.66
C LYS A 250 2.40 20.25 15.29
N THR A 251 2.09 19.56 14.19
CA THR A 251 0.72 19.25 13.77
C THR A 251 0.27 17.87 14.23
N SER A 252 1.20 17.00 14.62
CA SER A 252 0.90 15.72 15.26
C SER A 252 0.50 15.89 16.73
N PHE A 253 -0.46 15.08 17.19
CA PHE A 253 -0.82 14.99 18.61
C PHE A 253 0.30 14.40 19.49
N LEU A 254 1.35 13.82 18.88
CA LEU A 254 2.51 13.27 19.57
C LEU A 254 3.59 14.32 19.88
N SER A 255 3.55 15.48 19.23
CA SER A 255 4.57 16.53 19.38
C SER A 255 4.69 16.99 20.82
N GLY A 256 5.89 16.87 21.40
CA GLY A 256 6.16 17.23 22.80
C GLY A 256 5.63 16.22 23.84
N ASN A 257 5.18 15.04 23.40
CA ASN A 257 4.64 13.99 24.26
C ASN A 257 5.48 12.70 24.30
N ILE A 258 6.71 12.71 23.76
CA ILE A 258 7.66 11.60 23.91
C ILE A 258 7.86 11.32 25.42
N GLY A 259 7.71 10.05 25.81
CA GLY A 259 7.83 9.58 27.19
C GLY A 259 6.61 9.83 28.08
N LYS A 260 5.52 10.40 27.56
CA LYS A 260 4.27 10.63 28.30
C LYS A 260 3.22 9.56 27.96
N LYS A 261 2.40 9.21 28.94
CA LYS A 261 1.24 8.33 28.72
C LYS A 261 0.12 9.10 28.01
N LEU A 262 -0.22 8.65 26.80
CA LEU A 262 -1.29 9.23 25.96
C LEU A 262 -2.51 8.31 25.80
N MET A 263 -2.34 7.02 26.03
CA MET A 263 -3.36 5.98 25.86
C MET A 263 -3.39 5.11 27.12
N ASP A 264 -4.41 4.25 27.23
CA ASP A 264 -4.51 3.26 28.31
C ASP A 264 -3.35 2.24 28.26
N ASP A 265 -3.01 1.64 29.41
CA ASP A 265 -1.92 0.64 29.47
C ASP A 265 -2.23 -0.64 28.67
N SER A 266 -3.51 -0.87 28.32
CA SER A 266 -3.91 -1.96 27.45
C SER A 266 -3.59 -1.72 25.96
N ILE A 267 -3.15 -0.51 25.59
CA ILE A 267 -2.91 -0.14 24.19
C ILE A 267 -1.41 -0.05 23.90
N SER A 268 -0.94 -0.94 23.03
CA SER A 268 0.40 -0.92 22.48
C SER A 268 0.33 -0.83 20.97
N ILE A 269 1.02 0.15 20.38
CA ILE A 269 1.13 0.33 18.93
C ILE A 269 2.62 0.36 18.60
N TYR A 270 3.03 -0.46 17.64
CA TYR A 270 4.39 -0.52 17.14
C TYR A 270 4.34 -0.79 15.63
N ASP A 271 5.42 -0.39 14.94
CA ASP A 271 5.64 -0.71 13.53
C ASP A 271 6.57 -1.93 13.44
N ASP A 272 6.19 -2.91 12.62
CA ASP A 272 6.99 -4.11 12.33
C ASP A 272 6.93 -4.39 10.83
N ALA A 273 7.84 -3.75 10.09
CA ALA A 273 7.96 -3.87 8.65
C ALA A 273 8.28 -5.29 8.16
N MET A 274 8.76 -6.19 9.04
CA MET A 274 9.16 -7.54 8.67
C MET A 274 8.06 -8.58 8.93
N ASN A 275 6.94 -8.20 9.55
CA ASN A 275 5.87 -9.11 9.89
C ASN A 275 5.25 -9.77 8.65
N THR A 276 5.44 -11.08 8.53
CA THR A 276 4.96 -11.85 7.39
C THR A 276 3.47 -12.17 7.39
N ASP A 277 2.75 -11.86 8.47
CA ASP A 277 1.29 -11.93 8.48
C ASP A 277 0.66 -10.70 7.83
N ALA A 278 1.44 -9.62 7.63
CA ALA A 278 1.06 -8.39 6.95
C ALA A 278 1.77 -8.22 5.59
N ILE A 279 1.81 -6.99 5.07
CA ILE A 279 2.56 -6.63 3.86
C ILE A 279 4.00 -6.31 4.25
N ALA A 280 4.80 -7.33 4.52
CA ALA A 280 6.20 -7.15 4.90
C ALA A 280 7.01 -6.46 3.78
N MET A 281 7.91 -5.56 4.17
CA MET A 281 8.82 -4.83 3.29
C MET A 281 10.19 -4.70 3.98
N PRO A 282 11.28 -5.27 3.44
CA PRO A 282 12.57 -5.33 4.15
C PRO A 282 13.39 -4.03 4.12
N PHE A 283 12.96 -3.02 3.37
CA PHE A 283 13.63 -1.74 3.17
C PHE A 283 12.59 -0.66 2.79
N ASP A 284 12.91 0.61 3.01
CA ASP A 284 12.01 1.72 2.69
C ASP A 284 12.32 2.33 1.31
N PHE A 285 11.83 3.53 1.00
CA PHE A 285 12.08 4.15 -0.31
C PHE A 285 13.46 4.81 -0.45
N GLU A 286 14.27 4.84 0.61
CA GLU A 286 15.68 5.26 0.59
C GLU A 286 16.62 4.04 0.61
N GLY A 287 16.07 2.85 0.85
CA GLY A 287 16.78 1.58 0.93
C GLY A 287 16.95 1.21 2.38
#